data_AF-A0A957BWU7-F1
#
_entry.id   AF-A0A957BWU7-F1
#
_cell.length_a   1.000
_cell.length_b   1.000
_cell.length_c   1.000
_cell.angle_alpha   90.00
_cell.angle_beta   90.00
_cell.angle_gamma   90.00
#
_symmetry.space_group_name_H-M   'P 1'
#
loop_
_entity.id
_entity.type
_entity.pdbx_description
1 polymer ?
#
loop_
_entity_poly.entity_id
_entity_poly.type
_entity_poly.pdbx_seq_one_letter_code
_entity_poly.pdbx_strand_id
1 'polypeptide(L)'
;MPKRPPVYPFTAIVGQERMKRALILNAIDMRIGGVLIRGERGTGKSTAARALAALLPEIDVVADSPYNDDPQHPETWSDLVQDRTARGEQLEVVRRRIRFIDLPVSATEDRVVGTLDIEKAIQK
;
A
#
# COMPACT_ATOMS: atom_id res chain seq x y z
N MET A 1 -18.73 -7.95 3.01
CA MET A 1 -17.33 -7.56 3.24
C MET A 1 -16.68 -8.57 4.17
N PRO A 2 -15.55 -9.21 3.80
CA PRO A 2 -14.89 -10.15 4.70
C PRO A 2 -14.44 -9.40 5.96
N LYS A 3 -14.88 -9.86 7.13
CA LYS A 3 -14.45 -9.34 8.44
C LYS A 3 -12.96 -9.61 8.56
N ARG A 4 -12.12 -8.59 8.32
CA ARG A 4 -10.67 -8.68 8.54
C ARG A 4 -10.41 -9.08 10.00
N PRO A 5 -9.38 -9.90 10.26
CA PRO A 5 -9.00 -10.23 11.62
C PRO A 5 -8.75 -8.92 12.40
N PRO A 6 -9.18 -8.86 13.67
CA PRO A 6 -9.07 -7.64 14.47
C PRO A 6 -7.61 -7.20 14.56
N VAL A 7 -7.36 -5.96 14.16
CA VAL A 7 -6.03 -5.34 14.25
C VAL A 7 -5.88 -4.76 15.66
N TYR A 8 -4.73 -5.01 16.29
CA TYR A 8 -4.44 -4.44 17.60
C TYR A 8 -4.34 -2.90 17.51
N PRO A 9 -5.00 -2.13 18.38
CA PRO A 9 -5.04 -0.68 18.26
C PRO A 9 -3.66 -0.05 18.49
N PHE A 10 -3.26 0.89 17.62
CA PHE A 10 -1.94 1.53 17.67
C PHE A 10 -1.70 2.29 18.98
N THR A 11 -2.75 2.94 19.50
CA THR A 11 -2.71 3.70 20.76
C THR A 11 -2.57 2.80 21.99
N ALA A 12 -2.94 1.53 21.91
CA ALA A 12 -2.78 0.58 23.01
C ALA A 12 -1.38 -0.05 23.08
N ILE A 13 -0.49 0.26 22.12
CA ILE A 13 0.89 -0.24 22.14
C ILE A 13 1.65 0.46 23.27
N VAL A 14 1.93 -0.34 24.31
CA VAL A 14 2.64 0.11 25.51
C VAL A 14 4.11 0.40 25.17
N GLY A 15 4.58 1.58 25.57
CA GLY A 15 5.95 2.03 25.33
C GLY A 15 6.29 2.17 23.84
N GLN A 16 7.54 1.90 23.48
CA GLN A 16 8.05 2.02 22.10
C GLN A 16 7.85 3.41 21.48
N GLU A 17 7.93 4.47 22.29
CA GLU A 17 7.66 5.85 21.86
C GLU A 17 8.48 6.30 20.64
N ARG A 18 9.75 5.88 20.58
CA ARG A 18 10.62 6.17 19.43
C ARG A 18 10.11 5.52 18.14
N MET A 19 9.65 4.27 18.21
CA MET A 19 9.10 3.55 17.06
C MET A 19 7.77 4.17 16.62
N LYS A 20 6.85 4.42 17.56
CA LYS A 20 5.56 5.06 17.27
C LYS A 20 5.75 6.41 16.60
N ARG A 21 6.64 7.25 17.14
CA ARG A 21 6.97 8.55 16.57
C ARG A 21 7.56 8.44 15.16
N ALA A 22 8.50 7.52 14.94
CA ALA A 22 9.09 7.32 13.61
C ALA A 22 8.05 6.92 12.57
N LEU A 23 7.14 6.01 12.92
CA LEU A 23 6.05 5.59 12.04
C LEU A 23 5.06 6.73 11.74
N ILE A 24 4.68 7.51 12.75
CA ILE A 24 3.80 8.69 12.56
C ILE A 24 4.46 9.72 11.64
N LEU A 25 5.73 10.06 11.89
CA LEU A 25 6.45 11.03 11.08
C LEU A 25 6.54 10.60 9.62
N ASN A 26 6.80 9.31 9.37
CA ASN A 26 6.85 8.77 8.02
C ASN A 26 5.48 8.75 7.33
N ALA A 27 4.38 8.60 8.08
CA ALA A 27 3.03 8.72 7.55
C ALA A 27 2.64 10.18 7.23
N ILE A 28 3.27 11.17 7.88
CA ILE A 28 3.06 12.60 7.61
C ILE A 28 3.89 13.04 6.40
N ASP A 29 5.16 12.66 6.35
CA ASP A 29 6.08 13.02 5.27
C ASP A 29 6.88 11.82 4.78
N MET A 30 6.49 11.31 3.61
CA MET A 30 7.13 10.15 2.99
C MET A 30 8.55 10.46 2.48
N ARG A 31 8.94 11.73 2.34
CA ARG A 31 10.30 12.12 1.91
C ARG A 31 11.37 11.82 2.95
N ILE A 32 10.95 11.55 4.19
CA ILE A 32 11.83 11.01 5.25
C ILE A 32 12.40 9.64 4.82
N GLY A 33 11.75 8.95 3.88
CA GLY A 33 12.18 7.67 3.32
C GLY A 33 11.47 6.51 4.01
N GLY A 34 12.22 5.69 4.75
CA GLY A 34 11.70 4.50 5.42
C GLY A 34 12.14 4.37 6.87
N VAL A 35 11.42 3.56 7.64
CA VAL A 35 11.70 3.33 9.07
C VAL A 35 12.33 1.96 9.27
N LEU A 36 13.60 1.92 9.69
CA LEU A 36 14.26 0.68 10.10
C LEU A 36 14.00 0.39 11.58
N ILE A 37 13.19 -0.63 11.86
CA ILE A 37 12.85 -1.03 13.23
C ILE A 37 13.68 -2.26 13.64
N ARG A 38 14.64 -2.06 14.54
CA ARG A 38 15.47 -3.15 15.11
C ARG A 38 14.91 -3.63 16.45
N GLY A 39 15.03 -4.93 16.73
CA GLY A 39 14.70 -5.51 18.03
C GLY A 39 14.49 -7.03 17.95
N GLU A 40 14.28 -7.68 19.09
CA GLU A 40 14.10 -9.13 19.20
C GLU A 40 12.78 -9.65 18.62
N ARG A 41 12.69 -10.95 18.34
CA ARG A 41 11.42 -11.56 17.95
C ARG A 41 10.38 -11.36 19.08
N GLY A 42 9.15 -11.02 18.72
CA GLY A 42 8.07 -10.82 19.70
C GLY A 42 7.87 -9.39 20.19
N THR A 43 8.70 -8.41 19.79
CA THR A 43 8.55 -7.01 20.24
C THR A 43 7.41 -6.22 19.54
N GLY A 44 6.57 -6.87 18.74
CA GLY A 44 5.40 -6.21 18.11
C GLY A 44 5.70 -5.26 16.95
N LYS A 45 6.87 -5.36 16.29
CA LYS A 45 7.27 -4.47 15.18
C LYS A 45 6.25 -4.42 14.04
N SER A 46 5.86 -5.58 13.50
CA SER A 46 4.86 -5.67 12.44
C SER A 46 3.45 -5.38 12.95
N THR A 47 3.16 -5.66 14.22
CA THR A 47 1.89 -5.28 14.87
C THR A 47 1.71 -3.78 14.86
N ALA A 48 2.74 -3.00 15.21
CA ALA A 48 2.68 -1.54 15.20
C ALA A 48 2.48 -0.96 13.80
N ALA A 49 3.20 -1.50 12.80
CA ALA A 49 3.05 -1.06 11.41
C ALA A 49 1.63 -1.33 10.87
N ARG A 50 1.08 -2.53 11.12
CA ARG A 50 -0.32 -2.85 10.73
C ARG A 50 -1.35 -2.02 11.49
N ALA A 51 -1.11 -1.78 12.77
CA ALA A 51 -1.97 -0.96 13.60
C ALA A 51 -2.06 0.49 13.10
N LEU A 52 -0.93 1.07 12.66
CA LEU A 52 -0.92 2.40 12.06
C LEU A 52 -1.66 2.41 10.72
N ALA A 53 -1.41 1.41 9.85
CA ALA A 53 -2.09 1.32 8.56
C ALA A 53 -3.62 1.19 8.69
N ALA A 54 -4.11 0.58 9.78
CA ALA A 54 -5.53 0.47 10.06
C ALA A 54 -6.18 1.81 10.51
N LEU A 55 -5.39 2.77 11.00
CA LEU A 55 -5.84 4.10 11.39
C LEU A 55 -5.89 5.10 10.23
N LEU A 56 -5.17 4.82 9.14
CA LEU A 56 -5.16 5.71 7.99
C LEU A 56 -6.55 5.76 7.32
N PRO A 57 -6.96 6.93 6.80
CA PRO A 57 -8.26 7.09 6.18
C PRO A 57 -8.39 6.25 4.91
N GLU A 58 -9.63 6.08 4.47
CA GLU A 58 -9.91 5.59 3.13
C GLU A 58 -9.51 6.65 2.11
N ILE A 59 -8.96 6.20 0.98
CA ILE A 59 -8.57 7.02 -0.16
C ILE A 59 -9.54 6.76 -1.31
N ASP A 60 -9.79 7.80 -2.11
CA ASP A 60 -10.54 7.69 -3.35
C ASP A 60 -9.59 7.12 -4.43
N VAL A 61 -10.02 6.07 -5.12
CA VAL A 61 -9.22 5.39 -6.15
C VAL A 61 -10.10 5.03 -7.34
N VAL A 62 -9.50 5.00 -8.53
CA VAL A 62 -10.16 4.47 -9.73
C VAL A 62 -10.46 2.98 -9.54
N ALA A 63 -11.71 2.58 -9.82
CA ALA A 63 -12.16 1.21 -9.71
C ALA A 63 -11.31 0.27 -10.58
N ASP A 64 -10.99 -0.90 -10.02
CA ASP A 64 -10.15 -1.93 -10.62
C ASP A 64 -8.70 -1.52 -10.94
N SER A 65 -8.25 -0.34 -10.50
CA SER A 65 -6.83 -0.01 -10.54
C SER A 65 -6.04 -0.91 -9.59
N PRO A 66 -5.02 -1.63 -10.09
CA PRO A 66 -4.10 -2.38 -9.23
C PRO A 66 -3.15 -1.45 -8.49
N TYR A 67 -2.95 -0.21 -8.94
CA TYR A 67 -1.99 0.75 -8.38
C TYR A 67 -2.61 1.78 -7.43
N ASN A 68 -3.93 1.75 -7.24
CA ASN A 68 -4.69 2.78 -6.49
C ASN A 68 -4.52 4.17 -7.13
N ASP A 69 -4.68 4.26 -8.45
CA ASP A 69 -4.62 5.52 -9.19
C ASP A 69 -5.61 6.55 -8.61
N ASP A 70 -5.13 7.77 -8.37
CA ASP A 70 -5.90 8.85 -7.76
C ASP A 70 -6.74 9.57 -8.85
N PRO A 71 -8.08 9.56 -8.76
CA PRO A 71 -8.93 10.23 -9.74
C PRO A 71 -8.75 11.76 -9.79
N GLN A 72 -8.18 12.37 -8.75
CA GLN A 72 -7.94 13.82 -8.67
C GLN A 72 -6.62 14.26 -9.31
N HIS A 73 -5.72 13.32 -9.61
CA HIS A 73 -4.39 13.60 -10.15
C HIS A 73 -4.12 12.79 -11.44
N PRO A 74 -4.73 13.15 -12.58
CA PRO A 74 -4.60 12.42 -13.85
C PRO A 74 -3.17 12.27 -14.38
N GLU A 75 -2.27 13.18 -14.01
CA GLU A 75 -0.85 13.12 -14.34
C GLU A 75 -0.11 11.94 -13.70
N THR A 76 -0.70 11.32 -12.68
CA THR A 76 -0.13 10.16 -11.97
C THR A 76 -0.75 8.83 -12.38
N TRP A 77 -1.72 8.84 -13.30
CA TRP A 77 -2.42 7.63 -13.72
C TRP A 77 -1.50 6.64 -14.41
N SER A 78 -1.62 5.38 -14.04
CA SER A 78 -1.04 4.25 -14.74
C SER A 78 -1.57 4.11 -16.17
N ASP A 79 -0.76 3.49 -17.03
CA ASP A 79 -1.11 3.20 -18.43
C ASP A 79 -2.47 2.50 -18.56
N LEU A 80 -2.82 1.64 -17.60
CA LEU A 80 -4.09 0.92 -17.57
C LEU A 80 -5.30 1.87 -17.49
N VAL A 81 -5.23 2.87 -16.62
CA VAL A 81 -6.32 3.84 -16.44
C VAL A 81 -6.37 4.83 -17.60
N GLN A 82 -5.20 5.22 -18.13
CA GLN A 82 -5.11 6.07 -19.32
C GLN A 82 -5.76 5.39 -20.53
N ASP A 83 -5.46 4.11 -20.78
CA ASP A 83 -6.03 3.32 -21.87
C ASP A 83 -7.56 3.20 -21.77
N ARG A 84 -8.08 2.95 -20.57
CA ARG A 84 -9.54 2.87 -20.33
C ARG A 84 -10.23 4.20 -20.61
N THR A 85 -9.60 5.29 -20.17
CA THR A 85 -10.08 6.65 -20.45
C THR A 85 -10.07 6.94 -21.94
N ALA A 86 -9.02 6.54 -22.67
CA ALA A 86 -8.92 6.71 -24.11
C ALA A 86 -10.00 5.93 -24.90
N ARG A 87 -10.46 4.79 -24.36
CA ARG A 87 -11.59 4.01 -24.90
C ARG A 87 -12.96 4.62 -24.58
N GLY A 88 -13.01 5.71 -23.83
CA GLY A 88 -14.25 6.36 -23.40
C GLY A 88 -14.99 5.60 -22.30
N GLU A 89 -14.30 4.72 -21.55
CA GLU A 89 -14.90 4.05 -20.40
C GLU A 89 -15.14 5.05 -19.26
N GLN A 90 -16.26 4.91 -18.55
CA GLN A 90 -16.51 5.69 -17.35
C GLN A 90 -15.69 5.13 -16.19
N LEU A 91 -14.82 5.96 -15.62
CA LEU A 91 -14.03 5.62 -14.44
C LEU A 91 -14.93 5.73 -13.19
N GLU A 92 -15.33 4.59 -12.64
CA GLU A 92 -15.97 4.56 -11.33
C GLU A 92 -14.93 4.88 -10.24
N VAL A 93 -15.28 5.74 -9.29
CA VAL A 93 -14.43 6.06 -8.14
C VAL A 93 -14.95 5.33 -6.92
N VAL A 94 -14.05 4.59 -6.25
CA VAL A 94 -14.39 3.84 -5.05
C VAL A 94 -13.50 4.27 -3.88
N ARG A 95 -14.06 4.28 -2.68
CA ARG A 95 -13.29 4.45 -1.45
C ARG A 95 -12.68 3.14 -1.01
N ARG A 96 -11.37 3.15 -0.81
CA ARG A 96 -10.62 1.97 -0.41
C ARG A 96 -9.65 2.31 0.73
N ARG A 97 -9.55 1.42 1.71
CA ARG A 97 -8.50 1.50 2.73
C ARG A 97 -7.14 1.24 2.11
N ILE A 98 -6.12 1.94 2.62
CA ILE A 98 -4.73 1.73 2.23
C ILE A 98 -4.34 0.26 2.41
N ARG A 99 -3.65 -0.29 1.42
CA ARG A 99 -3.17 -1.68 1.45
C ARG A 99 -1.87 -1.76 2.22
N PHE A 100 -1.86 -2.57 3.27
CA PHE A 100 -0.64 -3.00 3.92
C PHE A 100 -0.17 -4.31 3.29
N ILE A 101 1.06 -4.34 2.78
CA ILE A 101 1.64 -5.49 2.08
C ILE A 101 2.85 -5.97 2.90
N ASP A 102 2.82 -7.23 3.30
CA ASP A 102 3.97 -7.90 3.91
C ASP A 102 4.86 -8.48 2.79
N LEU A 103 6.10 -8.00 2.67
CA LEU A 103 7.08 -8.54 1.72
C LEU A 103 7.83 -9.73 2.35
N PRO A 104 7.65 -10.97 1.86
CA PRO A 104 8.37 -12.11 2.41
C PRO A 104 9.84 -12.09 1.96
N VAL A 105 10.71 -12.65 2.80
CA VAL A 105 12.16 -12.77 2.50
C VAL A 105 12.41 -13.61 1.25
N SER A 106 11.53 -14.57 0.95
CA SER A 106 11.61 -15.43 -0.24
C SER A 106 10.95 -14.84 -1.48
N ALA A 107 10.57 -13.55 -1.48
CA ALA A 107 10.05 -12.89 -2.67
C ALA A 107 11.15 -12.78 -3.75
N THR A 108 10.87 -13.27 -4.95
CA THR A 108 11.71 -13.03 -6.13
C THR A 108 11.49 -11.61 -6.62
N GLU A 109 12.49 -11.02 -7.28
CA GLU A 109 12.41 -9.68 -7.88
C GLU A 109 11.17 -9.56 -8.79
N ASP A 110 10.99 -10.53 -9.68
CA ASP A 110 9.80 -10.74 -10.52
C ASP A 110 8.45 -10.62 -9.81
N ARG A 111 8.37 -11.09 -8.55
CA ARG A 111 7.13 -11.00 -7.75
C ARG A 111 6.95 -9.64 -7.09
N VAL A 112 8.02 -8.84 -7.00
CA VAL A 112 8.00 -7.50 -6.41
C VAL A 112 7.79 -6.44 -7.47
N VAL A 113 8.54 -6.48 -8.56
CA VAL A 113 8.48 -5.49 -9.65
C VAL A 113 7.44 -5.86 -10.70
N GLY A 114 7.05 -7.12 -10.78
CA GLY A 114 6.19 -7.68 -11.82
C GLY A 114 7.00 -8.38 -12.91
N THR A 115 6.41 -9.38 -13.56
CA THR A 115 7.02 -10.10 -14.67
C THR A 115 6.51 -9.58 -16.00
N LEU A 116 7.40 -9.51 -16.99
CA LEU A 116 7.01 -9.33 -18.39
C LEU A 116 6.93 -10.69 -19.07
N ASP A 117 5.76 -11.02 -19.62
CA ASP A 117 5.55 -12.23 -20.42
C ASP A 117 6.14 -12.02 -21.82
N ILE A 118 7.37 -12.49 -22.02
CA ILE A 118 8.14 -12.31 -23.27
C ILE A 118 7.46 -13.03 -24.44
N GLU A 119 6.82 -14.18 -24.23
CA GLU A 119 6.14 -14.92 -25.29
C GLU A 119 4.96 -14.13 -25.87
N LYS A 120 4.19 -13.46 -25.00
CA LYS A 120 3.13 -12.53 -25.43
C LYS A 120 3.67 -11.25 -26.06
N ALA A 121 4.87 -10.80 -25.67
CA ALA A 121 5.48 -9.60 -26.21
C ALA A 121 6.02 -9.79 -27.64
N ILE A 122 6.45 -11.01 -28.00
CA ILE A 122 7.01 -11.33 -29.32
C ILE A 122 5.92 -11.69 -30.36
N GLN A 123 4.71 -12.09 -29.94
CA GLN A 123 3.60 -12.42 -30.86
C GLN A 123 2.85 -11.20 -31.43
N LYS A 124 3.47 -10.02 -31.50
CA LYS A 124 2.89 -8.82 -32.12
C LYS A 124 3.64 -8.40 -33.36
#